data_AF-A0A3E0GUP2-F1
#
_entry.id   AF-A0A3E0GUP2-F1
#
_cell.length_a   1.000
_cell.length_b   1.000
_cell.length_c   1.000
_cell.angle_alpha   90.00
_cell.angle_beta   90.00
_cell.angle_gamma   90.00
#
_symmetry.space_group_name_H-M   'P 1'
#
loop_
_entity.id
_entity.type
_entity.pdbx_description
1 polymer ?
#
loop_
_entity_poly.entity_id
_entity_poly.type
_entity_poly.pdbx_seq_one_letter_code
_entity_poly.pdbx_strand_id
1 'polypeptide(L)'
;MPGLAHADIPSAQVQVCTTAPMAIHAQLSGPNQMGNTVASRAFTVPPREGCFTYANWWWQKGTPLMVVHGASSVEASWTADTFTIPSSFNGAVYTVWVTV
;
A
#
# COMPACT_ATOMS: atom_id res chain seq x y z
N MET A 1 -23.58 -14.99 -1.13
CA MET A 1 -22.10 -15.08 -1.12
C MET A 1 -21.59 -13.87 -1.86
N PRO A 2 -20.80 -12.96 -1.27
CA PRO A 2 -20.23 -11.85 -2.01
C PRO A 2 -19.33 -12.43 -3.09
N GLY A 3 -19.62 -12.15 -4.35
CA GLY A 3 -18.89 -12.70 -5.49
C GLY A 3 -17.40 -12.35 -5.37
N LEU A 4 -16.56 -13.35 -5.61
CA LEU A 4 -15.12 -13.15 -5.79
C LEU A 4 -14.94 -11.99 -6.77
N ALA A 5 -14.40 -10.88 -6.30
CA ALA A 5 -14.12 -9.73 -7.14
C ALA A 5 -13.14 -10.19 -8.23
N HIS A 6 -13.65 -10.48 -9.42
CA HIS A 6 -12.84 -10.66 -10.62
C HIS A 6 -12.32 -9.27 -10.98
N ALA A 7 -11.03 -9.02 -10.72
CA ALA A 7 -10.35 -7.90 -11.31
C ALA A 7 -9.96 -8.34 -12.73
N ASP A 8 -10.35 -7.59 -13.76
CA ASP A 8 -9.94 -7.84 -15.15
C ASP A 8 -8.40 -7.74 -15.35
N ILE A 9 -7.69 -7.32 -14.31
CA ILE A 9 -6.23 -7.20 -14.22
C ILE A 9 -5.76 -7.84 -12.89
N PRO A 10 -4.69 -8.67 -12.86
CA PRO A 10 -4.17 -9.23 -11.63
C PRO A 10 -3.85 -8.13 -10.60
N SER A 11 -4.54 -8.14 -9.46
CA SER A 11 -4.43 -7.09 -8.44
C SER A 11 -4.38 -7.67 -7.01
N ALA A 12 -3.80 -6.93 -6.07
CA ALA A 12 -3.79 -7.28 -4.64
C ALA A 12 -4.01 -6.05 -3.75
N GLN A 13 -4.54 -6.25 -2.55
CA GLN A 13 -4.53 -5.24 -1.51
C GLN A 13 -3.10 -5.08 -0.99
N VAL A 14 -2.80 -3.91 -0.42
CA VAL A 14 -1.49 -3.65 0.16
C VAL A 14 -1.64 -3.43 1.65
N GLN A 15 -0.77 -4.10 2.40
CA GLN A 15 -0.56 -3.88 3.82
C GLN A 15 0.79 -3.19 4.01
N VAL A 16 0.78 -2.03 4.65
CA VAL A 16 1.99 -1.29 4.99
C VAL A 16 2.36 -1.60 6.44
N CYS A 17 3.55 -2.10 6.67
CA CYS A 17 4.09 -2.41 7.99
C CYS A 17 5.33 -1.55 8.28
N THR A 18 5.57 -1.27 9.56
CA THR A 18 6.75 -0.53 10.00
C THR A 18 7.31 -1.08 11.29
N THR A 19 8.62 -0.99 11.47
CA THR A 19 9.32 -1.25 12.74
C THR A 19 9.55 0.02 13.56
N ALA A 20 9.08 1.17 13.08
CA ALA A 20 9.28 2.46 13.75
C ALA A 20 8.72 2.47 15.18
N PRO A 21 9.41 3.13 16.13
CA PRO A 21 8.97 3.20 17.53
C PRO A 21 7.74 4.11 17.72
N MET A 22 7.41 4.92 16.71
CA MET A 22 6.27 5.83 16.68
C MET A 22 5.35 5.52 15.50
N ALA A 23 4.10 5.98 15.58
CA ALA A 23 3.17 5.83 14.46
C ALA A 23 3.71 6.61 13.25
N ILE A 24 3.46 6.10 12.06
CA ILE A 24 3.82 6.78 10.81
C ILE A 24 2.54 7.07 10.03
N HIS A 25 2.58 8.15 9.28
CA HIS A 25 1.59 8.44 8.26
C HIS A 25 2.09 7.89 6.93
N ALA A 26 1.17 7.32 6.15
CA ALA A 26 1.51 6.74 4.86
C ALA A 26 0.38 6.95 3.85
N GLN A 27 0.76 6.94 2.57
CA GLN A 27 -0.13 7.01 1.44
C GLN A 27 0.42 6.11 0.33
N LEU A 28 -0.45 5.29 -0.24
CA LEU A 28 -0.16 4.47 -1.41
C LEU A 28 -0.60 5.18 -2.69
N SER A 29 0.19 5.07 -3.75
CA SER A 29 -0.15 5.55 -5.08
C SER A 29 0.36 4.62 -6.18
N GLY A 30 -0.31 4.64 -7.33
CA GLY A 30 0.03 3.80 -8.48
C GLY A 30 -1.20 3.35 -9.28
N PRO A 31 -1.04 2.41 -10.23
CA PRO A 31 -2.16 1.88 -11.01
C PRO A 31 -3.08 1.01 -10.15
N ASN A 32 -4.38 1.33 -10.13
CA ASN A 32 -5.40 0.48 -9.51
C ASN A 32 -5.84 -0.67 -10.42
N GLN A 33 -6.83 -1.46 -10.00
CA GLN A 33 -7.34 -2.59 -10.81
C GLN A 33 -7.93 -2.20 -12.18
N MET A 34 -8.18 -0.91 -12.43
CA MET A 34 -8.66 -0.38 -13.71
C MET A 34 -7.53 0.19 -14.58
N GLY A 35 -6.27 0.10 -14.13
CA GLY A 35 -5.10 0.70 -14.79
C GLY A 35 -4.95 2.21 -14.56
N ASN A 36 -5.80 2.83 -13.76
CA ASN A 36 -5.74 4.26 -13.47
C ASN A 36 -4.75 4.55 -12.35
N THR A 37 -3.85 5.51 -12.55
CA THR A 37 -2.97 6.00 -11.48
C THR A 37 -3.79 6.81 -10.49
N VAL A 38 -3.90 6.29 -9.26
CA VAL A 38 -4.61 6.92 -8.16
C VAL A 38 -3.73 7.00 -6.92
N ALA A 39 -4.10 7.85 -5.98
CA ALA A 39 -3.53 7.87 -4.65
C ALA A 39 -4.63 7.58 -3.62
N SER A 40 -4.29 6.78 -2.62
CA SER A 40 -5.13 6.55 -1.45
C SER A 40 -5.21 7.81 -0.59
N ARG A 41 -6.13 7.83 0.38
CA ARG A 41 -6.06 8.83 1.45
C ARG A 41 -4.89 8.50 2.37
N ALA A 42 -4.28 9.51 2.98
CA ALA A 42 -3.34 9.29 4.06
C ALA A 42 -3.95 8.43 5.17
N PHE A 43 -3.18 7.48 5.69
CA PHE A 43 -3.56 6.61 6.80
C PHE A 43 -2.40 6.50 7.79
N THR A 44 -2.72 6.06 9.00
CA THR A 44 -1.73 5.90 10.07
C THR A 44 -1.42 4.42 10.28
N VAL A 45 -0.13 4.09 10.28
CA VAL A 45 0.37 2.77 10.63
C VAL A 45 0.82 2.81 12.09
N PRO A 46 0.36 1.87 12.95
CA PRO A 46 0.73 1.85 14.35
C PRO A 46 2.23 1.57 14.56
N PRO A 47 2.82 2.01 15.69
CA PRO A 47 4.22 1.77 16.01
C PRO A 47 4.51 0.29 16.32
N ARG A 48 5.80 -0.06 16.38
CA ARG A 48 6.35 -1.32 16.91
C ARG A 48 5.82 -2.55 16.17
N GLU A 49 6.24 -2.73 14.92
CA GLU A 49 5.80 -3.84 14.04
C GLU A 49 4.30 -3.76 13.72
N GLY A 50 3.74 -2.57 13.81
CA GLY A 50 2.37 -2.31 13.41
C GLY A 50 2.19 -2.41 11.90
N CYS A 51 1.03 -2.91 11.49
CA CYS A 51 0.64 -3.02 10.09
C CYS A 51 -0.73 -2.40 9.87
N PHE A 52 -0.90 -1.73 8.74
CA PHE A 52 -2.18 -1.22 8.27
C PHE A 52 -2.49 -1.78 6.90
N THR A 53 -3.62 -2.48 6.77
CA THR A 53 -4.12 -2.97 5.48
C THR A 53 -5.09 -1.96 4.92
N TYR A 54 -4.79 -1.41 3.75
CA TYR A 54 -5.71 -0.51 3.05
C TYR A 54 -6.77 -1.35 2.31
N ALA A 55 -7.72 -1.88 3.09
CA ALA A 55 -8.75 -2.81 2.62
C ALA A 55 -9.68 -2.18 1.58
N ASN A 56 -10.26 -3.01 0.72
CA ASN A 56 -11.18 -2.61 -0.37
C ASN A 56 -10.54 -1.71 -1.44
N TRP A 57 -9.21 -1.68 -1.52
CA TRP A 57 -8.47 -1.01 -2.58
C TRP A 57 -7.50 -1.99 -3.22
N TRP A 58 -7.56 -2.13 -4.55
CA TRP A 58 -6.72 -3.09 -5.25
C TRP A 58 -5.73 -2.37 -6.15
N TRP A 59 -4.47 -2.74 -5.99
CA TRP A 59 -3.37 -2.24 -6.78
C TRP A 59 -2.92 -3.29 -7.78
N GLN A 60 -2.57 -2.84 -8.98
CA GLN A 60 -2.16 -3.72 -10.06
C GLN A 60 -0.84 -4.42 -9.74
N LYS A 61 -0.75 -5.71 -10.09
CA LYS A 61 0.48 -6.50 -10.02
C LYS A 61 1.35 -6.25 -11.26
N GLY A 62 2.66 -6.39 -11.09
CA GLY A 62 3.65 -6.24 -12.16
C GLY A 62 3.90 -4.79 -12.58
N THR A 63 3.34 -3.81 -11.88
CA THR A 63 3.58 -2.39 -12.12
C THR A 63 4.18 -1.71 -10.89
N PRO A 64 4.97 -0.63 -11.07
CA PRO A 64 5.48 0.15 -9.97
C PRO A 64 4.34 0.81 -9.17
N LEU A 65 4.41 0.65 -7.86
CA LEU A 65 3.59 1.32 -6.86
C LEU A 65 4.52 2.12 -5.95
N MET A 66 3.99 3.15 -5.31
CA MET A 66 4.74 4.00 -4.41
C MET A 66 4.04 4.09 -3.07
N VAL A 67 4.80 3.93 -1.99
CA VAL A 67 4.38 4.26 -0.63
C VAL A 67 5.12 5.51 -0.20
N VAL A 68 4.39 6.58 0.08
CA VAL A 68 4.92 7.82 0.63
C VAL A 68 4.61 7.80 2.12
N HIS A 69 5.61 7.99 2.98
CA HIS A 69 5.44 7.83 4.42
C HIS A 69 6.37 8.70 5.26
N GLY A 70 5.99 8.99 6.50
CA GLY A 70 6.80 9.72 7.45
C GLY A 70 6.20 9.78 8.85
N ALA A 71 7.02 10.13 9.84
CA ALA A 71 6.57 10.24 11.24
C ALA A 71 5.69 11.47 11.52
N SER A 72 5.84 12.53 10.72
CA SER A 72 5.06 13.77 10.86
C SER A 72 3.72 13.64 10.13
N SER A 73 2.69 14.38 10.57
CA SER A 73 1.45 14.52 9.80
C SER A 73 1.58 15.45 8.59
N VAL A 74 2.77 16.04 8.36
CA VAL A 74 3.06 16.96 7.26
C VAL A 74 3.65 16.21 6.08
N GLU A 75 2.88 16.06 5.00
CA GLU A 75 3.25 15.29 3.80
C GLU A 75 4.58 15.75 3.16
N ALA A 76 4.91 17.04 3.23
CA ALA A 76 6.16 17.57 2.66
C ALA A 76 7.44 17.00 3.31
N SER A 77 7.32 16.35 4.47
CA SER A 77 8.44 15.70 5.17
C SER A 77 8.51 14.19 4.93
N TRP A 78 7.60 13.64 4.12
CA TRP A 78 7.52 12.21 3.88
C TRP A 78 8.52 11.77 2.82
N THR A 79 8.98 10.52 2.96
CA THR A 79 9.86 9.84 2.01
C THR A 79 9.02 8.91 1.14
N ALA A 80 9.43 8.73 -0.12
CA ALA A 80 8.75 7.86 -1.06
C ALA A 80 9.57 6.62 -1.39
N ASP A 81 9.01 5.44 -1.15
CA ASP A 81 9.58 4.16 -1.55
C ASP A 81 8.78 3.57 -2.70
N THR A 82 9.49 3.14 -3.75
CA THR A 82 8.88 2.42 -4.87
C THR A 82 8.96 0.92 -4.62
N PHE A 83 7.85 0.21 -4.84
CA PHE A 83 7.79 -1.23 -4.78
C PHE A 83 6.94 -1.80 -5.92
N THR A 84 6.92 -3.11 -6.06
CA THR A 84 6.09 -3.79 -7.07
C THR A 84 5.50 -5.04 -6.44
N ILE A 85 4.21 -5.28 -6.65
CA ILE A 85 3.60 -6.56 -6.32
C ILE A 85 3.94 -7.51 -7.48
N PRO A 86 4.66 -8.63 -7.25
CA PRO A 86 5.05 -9.52 -8.33
C PRO A 86 3.83 -10.03 -9.12
N SER A 87 3.95 -10.15 -10.45
CA SER A 87 2.87 -10.69 -11.28
C SER A 87 2.50 -12.13 -10.92
N SER A 88 3.46 -12.90 -10.41
CA SER A 88 3.30 -14.26 -9.89
C SER A 88 2.71 -14.34 -8.47
N PHE A 89 2.48 -13.20 -7.81
CA PHE A 89 1.94 -13.18 -6.46
C PHE A 89 0.49 -13.66 -6.44
N ASN A 90 0.21 -14.76 -5.72
CA ASN A 90 -1.12 -15.37 -5.65
C ASN A 90 -1.92 -14.97 -4.39
N GLY A 91 -1.37 -14.14 -3.51
CA GLY A 91 -2.06 -13.68 -2.31
C GLY A 91 -3.06 -12.55 -2.58
N ALA A 92 -4.03 -12.41 -1.68
CA ALA A 92 -4.98 -11.30 -1.69
C ALA A 92 -4.40 -10.00 -1.12
N VAL A 93 -3.43 -10.10 -0.20
CA VAL A 93 -2.80 -8.97 0.48
C VAL A 93 -1.29 -9.10 0.36
N TYR A 94 -0.64 -8.09 -0.22
CA TYR A 94 0.81 -7.99 -0.31
C TYR A 94 1.34 -7.06 0.79
N THR A 95 2.33 -7.53 1.55
CA THR A 95 2.93 -6.74 2.64
C THR A 95 4.15 -5.99 2.13
N VAL A 96 4.19 -4.68 2.40
CA VAL A 96 5.35 -3.82 2.19
C VAL A 96 5.84 -3.30 3.54
N TRP A 97 7.16 -3.33 3.73
CA TRP A 97 7.81 -2.79 4.92
C TRP A 97 8.43 -1.44 4.60
N VAL A 98 8.14 -0.45 5.42
CA VAL A 98 8.69 0.91 5.31
C VAL A 98 9.51 1.25 6.55
N THR A 99 10.59 2.00 6.34
CA THR A 99 11.54 2.39 7.39
C THR A 99 11.58 3.91 7.49
N VAL A 100 11.43 4.44 8.71
CA VAL A 100 11.49 5.87 9.02
C VAL A 100 12.66 6.15 9.96
#